data_AF-Q0DFN7-F1
#
_entry.id   AF-Q0DFN7-F1
#
_cell.length_a   1.000
_cell.length_b   1.000
_cell.length_c   1.000
_cell.angle_alpha   90.00
_cell.angle_beta   90.00
_cell.angle_gamma   90.00
#
_symmetry.space_group_name_H-M   'P 1'
#
loop_
_entity.id
_entity.type
_entity.pdbx_description
1 polymer ?
#
loop_
_entity_poly.entity_id
_entity_poly.type
_entity_poly.pdbx_seq_one_letter_code
_entity_poly.pdbx_strand_id
1 'polypeptide(L)'
;RTAAMESDGEEEAAATPGAGGAPAAGRLKGCPELMVDDDMREMAKTAAWSVSSCKPGNGVASLRDDNLDTYWQSDGAQPHLVNIQFQKKVQLQLVVVYVDFKLDESYTPSKISVRAGDGFHNLKEIKTVELSKPVGWVHISLSGADPRETFIHTFMLQISVLSNHLNGRDTHIRQIKIYGPRPNHVPHQPFHFTSREFVTYSTVR
;
A
#
# COMPACT_ATOMS: atom_id res chain seq x y z
N ARG A 1 -55.93 -16.25 30.76
CA ARG A 1 -55.53 -16.73 29.41
C ARG A 1 -54.34 -15.88 29.00
N THR A 2 -53.14 -16.42 29.15
CA THR A 2 -51.85 -15.75 28.90
C THR A 2 -51.05 -16.64 27.97
N ALA A 3 -50.85 -16.17 26.73
CA ALA A 3 -49.97 -16.65 25.67
C ALA A 3 -50.05 -15.56 24.58
N ALA A 4 -49.04 -15.16 23.83
CA ALA A 4 -47.73 -15.73 23.60
C ALA A 4 -46.72 -14.62 23.33
N MET A 5 -45.45 -14.99 23.46
CA MET A 5 -44.22 -14.26 23.25
C MET A 5 -43.86 -14.41 21.77
N GLU A 6 -43.79 -13.31 21.02
CA GLU A 6 -43.25 -13.31 19.66
C GLU A 6 -41.85 -12.69 19.70
N SER A 7 -40.87 -13.54 19.41
CA SER A 7 -39.45 -13.21 19.27
C SER A 7 -39.14 -13.06 17.78
N ASP A 8 -38.77 -11.86 17.36
CA ASP A 8 -38.24 -11.62 16.02
C ASP A 8 -36.79 -12.14 15.94
N GLY A 9 -36.62 -13.28 15.29
CA GLY A 9 -35.33 -13.77 14.81
C GLY A 9 -35.10 -13.28 13.39
N GLU A 10 -34.11 -12.41 13.19
CA GLU A 10 -33.61 -12.07 11.87
C GLU A 10 -32.86 -13.28 11.29
N GLU A 11 -33.40 -13.83 10.21
CA GLU A 11 -32.82 -14.95 9.46
C GLU A 11 -31.68 -14.45 8.56
N GLU A 12 -30.45 -14.89 8.88
CA GLU A 12 -29.25 -14.63 8.10
C GLU A 12 -29.31 -15.44 6.79
N ALA A 13 -29.68 -14.77 5.69
CA ALA A 13 -29.72 -15.37 4.36
C ALA A 13 -28.30 -15.69 3.87
N ALA A 14 -27.97 -16.99 3.86
CA ALA A 14 -26.76 -17.53 3.27
C ALA A 14 -26.70 -17.27 1.75
N ALA A 15 -25.69 -16.49 1.32
CA ALA A 15 -25.42 -16.26 -0.10
C ALA A 15 -24.57 -17.40 -0.70
N THR A 16 -25.15 -18.11 -1.67
CA THR A 16 -24.50 -19.11 -2.53
C THR A 16 -23.43 -18.46 -3.41
N PRO A 17 -22.23 -19.06 -3.63
CA PRO A 17 -21.20 -18.45 -4.46
C PRO A 17 -21.47 -18.70 -5.95
N GLY A 18 -21.95 -17.66 -6.64
CA GLY A 18 -22.03 -17.59 -8.09
C GLY A 18 -20.74 -17.03 -8.69
N ALA A 19 -20.33 -17.62 -9.82
CA ALA A 19 -19.06 -17.42 -10.49
C ALA A 19 -18.78 -15.99 -11.03
N GLY A 20 -17.49 -15.63 -11.04
CA GLY A 20 -16.89 -14.81 -12.10
C GLY A 20 -17.25 -13.34 -12.14
N GLY A 21 -16.90 -12.59 -11.08
CA GLY A 21 -16.85 -11.13 -11.11
C GLY A 21 -15.43 -10.63 -10.83
N ALA A 22 -14.94 -9.69 -11.63
CA ALA A 22 -13.72 -8.93 -11.33
C ALA A 22 -13.78 -8.40 -9.89
N PRO A 23 -12.65 -8.32 -9.14
CA PRO A 23 -12.70 -7.86 -7.77
C PRO A 23 -13.20 -6.42 -7.77
N ALA A 24 -14.41 -6.23 -7.23
CA ALA A 24 -14.95 -4.92 -6.95
C ALA A 24 -13.91 -4.12 -6.14
N ALA A 25 -13.77 -2.83 -6.43
CA ALA A 25 -12.96 -1.91 -5.66
C ALA A 25 -13.54 -1.78 -4.24
N GLY A 26 -13.35 -2.80 -3.40
CA GLY A 26 -13.72 -2.80 -2.01
C GLY A 26 -12.90 -1.73 -1.29
N ARG A 27 -13.53 -0.99 -0.37
CA ARG A 27 -12.80 -0.06 0.48
C ARG A 27 -11.78 -0.83 1.30
N LEU A 28 -10.53 -0.42 1.23
CA LEU A 28 -9.46 -1.09 1.98
C LEU A 28 -9.58 -0.74 3.46
N LYS A 29 -9.31 -1.75 4.29
CA LYS A 29 -9.17 -1.64 5.74
C LYS A 29 -7.69 -1.84 6.10
N GLY A 30 -7.31 -1.40 7.29
CA GLY A 30 -5.97 -1.66 7.83
C GLY A 30 -5.89 -3.04 8.49
N CYS A 31 -4.71 -3.63 8.44
CA CYS A 31 -4.34 -4.86 9.14
C CYS A 31 -3.30 -4.53 10.23
N PRO A 32 -3.37 -5.13 11.43
CA PRO A 32 -2.44 -4.81 12.52
C PRO A 32 -1.00 -5.25 12.22
N GLU A 33 -0.84 -6.38 11.54
CA GLU A 33 0.46 -6.95 11.19
C GLU A 33 0.80 -6.69 9.72
N LEU A 34 2.08 -6.40 9.46
CA LEU A 34 2.61 -6.26 8.12
C LEU A 34 2.88 -7.65 7.54
N MET A 35 2.01 -8.12 6.65
CA MET A 35 2.16 -9.41 5.98
C MET A 35 2.60 -9.22 4.52
N VAL A 36 3.82 -9.67 4.21
CA VAL A 36 4.40 -9.54 2.86
C VAL A 36 4.98 -10.89 2.46
N ASP A 37 4.80 -11.27 1.19
CA ASP A 37 5.31 -12.53 0.65
C ASP A 37 6.86 -12.59 0.69
N ASP A 38 7.40 -13.77 0.97
CA ASP A 38 8.85 -13.99 1.14
C ASP A 38 9.65 -13.70 -0.15
N ASP A 39 9.00 -13.83 -1.30
CA ASP A 39 9.56 -13.53 -2.63
C ASP A 39 9.63 -12.03 -2.92
N MET A 40 9.19 -11.16 -2.00
CA MET A 40 9.30 -9.73 -2.14
C MET A 40 10.48 -9.16 -1.33
N ARG A 41 10.95 -8.00 -1.79
CA ARG A 41 11.99 -7.19 -1.15
C ARG A 41 11.54 -5.75 -1.04
N GLU A 42 11.85 -5.14 0.10
CA GLU A 42 11.66 -3.70 0.29
C GLU A 42 12.63 -2.87 -0.57
N MET A 43 12.09 -1.94 -1.33
CA MET A 43 12.77 -1.09 -2.31
C MET A 43 12.90 0.37 -1.84
N ALA A 44 12.25 0.75 -0.74
CA ALA A 44 12.16 2.13 -0.25
C ALA A 44 13.54 2.77 0.03
N LYS A 45 14.53 1.97 0.47
CA LYS A 45 15.87 2.43 0.87
C LYS A 45 16.74 2.89 -0.31
N THR A 46 16.44 2.45 -1.54
CA THR A 46 17.23 2.78 -2.74
C THR A 46 16.69 3.98 -3.53
N ALA A 47 15.62 4.60 -3.05
CA ALA A 47 14.97 5.71 -3.73
C ALA A 47 15.25 7.06 -3.04
N ALA A 48 15.20 8.13 -3.83
CA ALA A 48 15.08 9.49 -3.34
C ALA A 48 13.59 9.81 -3.08
N TRP A 49 13.32 10.47 -1.96
CA TRP A 49 11.95 10.77 -1.53
C TRP A 49 11.76 12.27 -1.36
N SER A 50 10.60 12.77 -1.77
CA SER A 50 10.14 14.14 -1.49
C SER A 50 8.64 14.15 -1.21
N VAL A 51 8.19 15.19 -0.52
CA VAL A 51 6.77 15.44 -0.26
C VAL A 51 6.37 16.80 -0.82
N SER A 52 5.09 16.98 -1.15
CA SER A 52 4.57 18.27 -1.63
C SER A 52 4.73 19.39 -0.60
N SER A 53 4.55 19.05 0.68
CA SER A 53 4.68 19.96 1.82
C SER A 53 4.91 19.15 3.10
N CYS A 54 5.42 19.81 4.13
CA CYS A 54 5.49 19.21 5.47
C CYS A 54 5.56 20.28 6.54
N LYS A 55 4.99 20.00 7.71
CA LYS A 55 5.29 20.77 8.91
C LYS A 55 6.75 20.54 9.35
N PRO A 56 7.41 21.54 9.96
CA PRO A 56 8.74 21.35 10.53
C PRO A 56 8.79 20.17 11.50
N GLY A 57 9.75 19.27 11.31
CA GLY A 57 9.91 18.05 12.12
C GLY A 57 9.11 16.83 11.64
N ASN A 58 8.05 17.01 10.85
CA ASN A 58 7.16 15.93 10.39
C ASN A 58 7.27 15.74 8.88
N GLY A 59 8.49 15.47 8.39
CA GLY A 59 8.81 15.37 6.96
C GLY A 59 8.99 13.95 6.45
N VAL A 60 9.76 13.82 5.35
CA VAL A 60 10.06 12.55 4.68
C VAL A 60 10.71 11.51 5.61
N ALA A 61 11.47 11.94 6.61
CA ALA A 61 12.17 11.03 7.51
C ALA A 61 11.19 10.12 8.26
N SER A 62 10.10 10.67 8.77
CA SER A 62 9.06 9.93 9.49
C SER A 62 8.36 8.87 8.65
N LEU A 63 8.34 9.02 7.31
CA LEU A 63 7.71 8.02 6.43
C LEU A 63 8.49 6.71 6.33
N ARG A 64 9.73 6.65 6.85
CA ARG A 64 10.71 5.58 6.57
C ARG A 64 11.57 5.19 7.79
N ASP A 65 11.23 5.68 8.96
CA ASP A 65 12.02 5.49 10.19
C ASP A 65 11.67 4.21 10.97
N ASP A 66 10.80 3.36 10.41
CA ASP A 66 10.25 2.15 11.05
C ASP A 66 9.58 2.41 12.42
N ASN A 67 9.15 3.64 12.69
CA ASN A 67 8.43 4.03 13.90
C ASN A 67 6.96 4.36 13.55
N LEU A 68 6.02 3.83 14.33
CA LEU A 68 4.58 4.06 14.12
C LEU A 68 4.05 5.25 14.94
N ASP A 69 4.84 5.77 15.88
CA ASP A 69 4.49 6.93 16.69
C ASP A 69 4.76 8.25 15.95
N THR A 70 5.72 8.24 15.03
CA THR A 70 6.07 9.37 14.16
C THR A 70 5.22 9.37 12.89
N TYR A 71 5.12 10.53 12.26
CA TYR A 71 4.35 10.68 11.03
C TYR A 71 4.87 11.84 10.17
N TRP A 72 4.63 11.74 8.87
CA TRP A 72 4.62 12.90 8.00
C TRP A 72 3.30 13.64 8.21
N GLN A 73 3.39 14.97 8.33
CA GLN A 73 2.23 15.84 8.34
C GLN A 73 2.35 16.84 7.20
N SER A 74 1.42 16.78 6.24
CA SER A 74 1.35 17.79 5.19
C SER A 74 1.04 19.18 5.75
N ASP A 75 1.38 20.21 4.99
CA ASP A 75 1.03 21.60 5.31
C ASP A 75 0.83 22.39 4.00
N GLY A 76 -0.25 22.11 3.29
CA GLY A 76 -0.43 22.65 1.94
C GLY A 76 -1.81 22.43 1.34
N ALA A 77 -1.94 22.74 0.05
CA ALA A 77 -3.16 22.45 -0.70
C ALA A 77 -3.18 20.98 -1.15
N GLN A 78 -4.38 20.38 -1.13
CA GLN A 78 -4.59 19.05 -1.71
C GLN A 78 -4.45 19.12 -3.25
N PRO A 79 -4.02 18.01 -3.89
CA PRO A 79 -3.64 16.74 -3.28
C PRO A 79 -2.26 16.76 -2.62
N HIS A 80 -2.09 16.03 -1.53
CA HIS A 80 -0.79 15.87 -0.85
C HIS A 80 0.00 14.75 -1.52
N LEU A 81 1.26 15.00 -1.85
CA LEU A 81 2.06 14.11 -2.69
C LEU A 81 3.25 13.56 -1.92
N VAL A 82 3.52 12.27 -2.10
CA VAL A 82 4.79 11.63 -1.79
C VAL A 82 5.38 11.13 -3.10
N ASN A 83 6.55 11.64 -3.47
CA ASN A 83 7.26 11.26 -4.68
C ASN A 83 8.45 10.36 -4.32
N ILE A 84 8.55 9.22 -5.00
CA ILE A 84 9.61 8.24 -4.82
C ILE A 84 10.30 8.03 -6.17
N GLN A 85 11.58 8.37 -6.25
CA GLN A 85 12.38 8.33 -7.47
C GLN A 85 13.53 7.34 -7.34
N PHE A 86 13.63 6.44 -8.30
CA PHE A 86 14.68 5.43 -8.39
C PHE A 86 15.73 5.84 -9.43
N GLN A 87 17.00 5.58 -9.15
CA GLN A 87 18.10 5.86 -10.10
C GLN A 87 18.07 4.96 -11.34
N LYS A 88 17.41 3.81 -11.25
CA LYS A 88 17.26 2.82 -12.32
C LYS A 88 15.79 2.40 -12.40
N LYS A 89 15.37 1.90 -13.56
CA LYS A 89 14.02 1.34 -13.72
C LYS A 89 13.89 0.14 -12.79
N VAL A 90 12.92 0.19 -11.89
CA VAL A 90 12.64 -0.90 -10.93
C VAL A 90 11.34 -1.59 -11.27
N GLN A 91 11.23 -2.85 -10.82
CA GLN A 91 9.98 -3.60 -10.81
C GLN A 91 9.35 -3.46 -9.43
N LEU A 92 8.09 -3.03 -9.37
CA LEU A 92 7.34 -2.87 -8.13
C LEU A 92 6.02 -3.66 -8.23
N GLN A 93 5.56 -4.18 -7.10
CA GLN A 93 4.34 -4.97 -7.00
C GLN A 93 3.38 -4.45 -5.94
N LEU A 94 3.90 -3.90 -4.84
CA LEU A 94 3.10 -3.57 -3.68
C LEU A 94 3.58 -2.27 -3.02
N VAL A 95 2.63 -1.39 -2.71
CA VAL A 95 2.82 -0.26 -1.79
C VAL A 95 2.06 -0.59 -0.51
N VAL A 96 2.70 -0.41 0.64
CA VAL A 96 2.05 -0.55 1.93
C VAL A 96 2.18 0.75 2.69
N VAL A 97 1.07 1.25 3.22
CA VAL A 97 1.03 2.48 4.02
C VAL A 97 0.47 2.16 5.41
N TYR A 98 1.05 2.73 6.45
CA TYR A 98 0.46 2.68 7.79
C TYR A 98 -0.31 3.96 8.08
N VAL A 99 -1.58 3.79 8.41
CA VAL A 99 -2.51 4.87 8.77
C VAL A 99 -3.41 4.41 9.92
N ASP A 100 -3.77 5.31 10.83
CA ASP A 100 -4.60 4.96 11.98
C ASP A 100 -5.72 5.99 12.21
N PHE A 101 -6.94 5.61 11.82
CA PHE A 101 -8.12 6.46 11.98
C PHE A 101 -8.41 6.84 13.42
N LYS A 102 -8.10 5.96 14.39
CA LYS A 102 -8.38 6.24 15.80
C LYS A 102 -7.42 7.28 16.37
N LEU A 103 -6.18 7.31 15.89
CA LEU A 103 -5.16 8.26 16.33
C LEU A 103 -5.22 9.58 15.56
N ASP A 104 -5.50 9.51 14.26
CA ASP A 104 -5.34 10.65 13.35
C ASP A 104 -6.66 11.31 12.94
N GLU A 105 -7.82 10.68 13.16
CA GLU A 105 -9.15 11.21 12.88
C GLU A 105 -9.26 11.86 11.49
N SER A 106 -9.39 13.20 11.42
CA SER A 106 -9.49 13.97 10.18
C SER A 106 -8.21 13.99 9.35
N TYR A 107 -7.03 13.73 9.94
CA TYR A 107 -5.76 13.65 9.20
C TYR A 107 -5.61 12.32 8.44
N THR A 108 -6.51 11.36 8.64
CA THR A 108 -6.44 10.04 8.02
C THR A 108 -6.83 10.10 6.53
N PRO A 109 -5.98 9.68 5.58
CA PRO A 109 -6.35 9.54 4.18
C PRO A 109 -7.65 8.75 3.98
N SER A 110 -8.57 9.26 3.18
CA SER A 110 -9.79 8.56 2.76
C SER A 110 -9.72 8.07 1.32
N LYS A 111 -8.92 8.73 0.47
CA LYS A 111 -8.72 8.35 -0.92
C LYS A 111 -7.27 8.57 -1.33
N ILE A 112 -6.64 7.51 -1.85
CA ILE A 112 -5.25 7.53 -2.31
C ILE A 112 -5.23 7.11 -3.79
N SER A 113 -4.50 7.86 -4.61
CA SER A 113 -4.15 7.51 -5.98
C SER A 113 -2.65 7.21 -6.05
N VAL A 114 -2.30 6.10 -6.67
CA VAL A 114 -0.92 5.70 -6.94
C VAL A 114 -0.66 5.86 -8.43
N ARG A 115 0.39 6.61 -8.76
CA ARG A 115 0.80 6.94 -10.12
C ARG A 115 2.23 6.48 -10.36
N ALA A 116 2.54 6.08 -11.58
CA ALA A 116 3.88 5.67 -11.97
C ALA A 116 4.27 6.24 -13.33
N GLY A 117 5.57 6.46 -13.54
CA GLY A 117 6.12 6.99 -14.79
C GLY A 117 7.64 6.95 -14.83
N ASP A 118 8.22 7.73 -15.74
CA ASP A 118 9.67 7.92 -15.82
C ASP A 118 10.13 9.22 -15.13
N GLY A 119 9.21 10.16 -14.89
CA GLY A 119 9.43 11.42 -14.19
C GLY A 119 8.13 12.21 -13.98
N PHE A 120 8.23 13.43 -13.45
CA PHE A 120 7.06 14.23 -13.07
C PHE A 120 6.08 14.53 -14.22
N HIS A 121 6.56 14.61 -15.45
CA HIS A 121 5.75 15.01 -16.61
C HIS A 121 4.97 13.86 -17.28
N ASN A 122 5.25 12.60 -16.91
CA ASN A 122 4.65 11.43 -17.57
C ASN A 122 4.05 10.41 -16.59
N LEU A 123 3.73 10.84 -15.37
CA LEU A 123 3.04 10.02 -14.39
C LEU A 123 1.64 9.64 -14.90
N LYS A 124 1.33 8.35 -14.85
CA LYS A 124 0.00 7.80 -15.14
C LYS A 124 -0.58 7.18 -13.88
N GLU A 125 -1.88 7.39 -13.66
CA GLU A 125 -2.59 6.73 -12.57
C GLU A 125 -2.67 5.23 -12.83
N ILE A 126 -2.17 4.44 -11.87
CA ILE A 126 -2.17 2.98 -11.90
C ILE A 126 -3.35 2.45 -11.12
N LYS A 127 -3.58 3.01 -9.92
CA LYS A 127 -4.60 2.54 -9.00
C LYS A 127 -5.11 3.68 -8.14
N THR A 128 -6.43 3.76 -7.97
CA THR A 128 -7.06 4.59 -6.96
C THR A 128 -7.80 3.69 -5.97
N VAL A 129 -7.63 3.96 -4.68
CA VAL A 129 -8.21 3.19 -3.58
C VAL A 129 -8.92 4.11 -2.61
N GLU A 130 -10.03 3.65 -2.07
CA GLU A 130 -10.76 4.29 -0.98
C GLU A 130 -10.49 3.54 0.32
N LEU A 131 -10.24 4.29 1.39
CA LEU A 131 -9.92 3.77 2.71
C LEU A 131 -11.10 4.05 3.64
N SER A 132 -11.56 3.04 4.37
CA SER A 132 -12.72 3.16 5.26
C SER A 132 -12.31 3.02 6.72
N LYS A 133 -12.03 4.15 7.38
CA LYS A 133 -11.56 4.21 8.78
C LYS A 133 -10.45 3.17 9.05
N PRO A 134 -9.36 3.16 8.24
CA PRO A 134 -8.32 2.14 8.35
C PRO A 134 -7.60 2.27 9.70
N VAL A 135 -7.19 1.13 10.27
CA VAL A 135 -6.33 1.06 11.45
C VAL A 135 -5.27 0.00 11.16
N GLY A 136 -4.02 0.44 10.95
CA GLY A 136 -2.90 -0.43 10.66
C GLY A 136 -2.35 -0.30 9.23
N TRP A 137 -1.72 -1.36 8.75
CA TRP A 137 -1.14 -1.49 7.42
C TRP A 137 -2.21 -1.65 6.35
N VAL A 138 -2.17 -0.81 5.33
CA VAL A 138 -3.02 -0.86 4.15
C VAL A 138 -2.17 -1.29 2.94
N HIS A 139 -2.57 -2.40 2.32
CA HIS A 139 -1.86 -3.01 1.21
C HIS A 139 -2.49 -2.57 -0.11
N ILE A 140 -1.72 -1.87 -0.95
CA ILE A 140 -2.14 -1.38 -2.25
C ILE A 140 -1.36 -2.14 -3.32
N SER A 141 -1.99 -3.18 -3.88
CA SER A 141 -1.42 -3.93 -4.99
C SER A 141 -1.32 -3.04 -6.24
N LEU A 142 -0.15 -3.07 -6.86
CA LEU A 142 0.15 -2.39 -8.13
C LEU A 142 -0.08 -3.31 -9.33
N SER A 143 -0.36 -4.59 -9.09
CA SER A 143 -0.59 -5.57 -10.15
C SER A 143 -1.89 -5.28 -10.90
N GLY A 144 -1.84 -5.50 -12.21
CA GLY A 144 -3.02 -5.48 -13.08
C GLY A 144 -3.88 -6.72 -12.94
N ALA A 145 -4.91 -6.81 -13.80
CA ALA A 145 -5.81 -7.96 -13.81
C ALA A 145 -5.22 -9.18 -14.55
N ASP A 146 -4.31 -8.95 -15.50
CA ASP A 146 -3.61 -10.02 -16.23
C ASP A 146 -2.35 -10.44 -15.42
N PRO A 147 -2.06 -11.75 -15.28
CA PRO A 147 -0.81 -12.24 -14.70
C PRO A 147 0.47 -11.71 -15.35
N ARG A 148 0.41 -11.19 -16.58
CA ARG A 148 1.53 -10.50 -17.24
C ARG A 148 1.78 -9.11 -16.67
N GLU A 149 0.82 -8.55 -15.96
CA GLU A 149 0.85 -7.25 -15.31
C GLU A 149 1.10 -7.38 -13.80
N THR A 150 1.76 -8.45 -13.35
CA THR A 150 2.13 -8.64 -11.93
C THR A 150 2.99 -7.48 -11.41
N PHE A 151 3.89 -6.96 -12.24
CA PHE A 151 4.82 -5.91 -11.87
C PHE A 151 4.64 -4.66 -12.72
N ILE A 152 4.70 -3.49 -12.09
CA ILE A 152 4.91 -2.24 -12.81
C ILE A 152 6.40 -1.95 -12.95
N HIS A 153 6.80 -1.43 -14.11
CA HIS A 153 8.18 -1.04 -14.37
C HIS A 153 8.29 0.48 -14.42
N THR A 154 8.97 1.10 -13.47
CA THR A 154 8.93 2.56 -13.31
C THR A 154 10.27 3.12 -12.79
N PHE A 155 10.57 4.37 -13.12
CA PHE A 155 11.62 5.15 -12.44
C PHE A 155 11.05 6.01 -11.32
N MET A 156 9.75 6.34 -11.36
CA MET A 156 9.12 7.24 -10.41
C MET A 156 7.72 6.77 -10.04
N LEU A 157 7.51 6.60 -8.73
CA LEU A 157 6.21 6.37 -8.13
C LEU A 157 5.75 7.63 -7.41
N GLN A 158 4.47 7.98 -7.51
CA GLN A 158 3.85 9.08 -6.80
C GLN A 158 2.61 8.57 -6.07
N ILE A 159 2.58 8.74 -4.76
CA ILE A 159 1.40 8.50 -3.92
C ILE A 159 0.73 9.85 -3.70
N SER A 160 -0.55 9.94 -4.05
CA SER A 160 -1.34 11.16 -4.01
C SER A 160 -2.52 10.95 -3.07
N VAL A 161 -2.50 11.64 -1.93
CA VAL A 161 -3.65 11.71 -1.02
C VAL A 161 -4.62 12.73 -1.58
N LEU A 162 -5.71 12.23 -2.16
CA LEU A 162 -6.72 13.03 -2.85
C LEU A 162 -7.72 13.66 -1.88
N SER A 163 -8.04 12.96 -0.79
CA SER A 163 -8.93 13.42 0.26
C SER A 163 -8.63 12.70 1.58
N ASN A 164 -8.99 13.34 2.69
CA ASN A 164 -8.95 12.77 4.04
C ASN A 164 -10.36 12.47 4.57
N HIS A 165 -10.43 11.76 5.68
CA HIS A 165 -11.67 11.59 6.43
C HIS A 165 -12.11 12.92 7.05
N LEU A 166 -13.41 13.06 7.32
CA LEU A 166 -13.98 14.23 8.00
C LEU A 166 -13.64 15.58 7.32
N ASN A 167 -13.36 15.56 6.01
CA ASN A 167 -12.90 16.71 5.23
C ASN A 167 -11.63 17.37 5.80
N GLY A 168 -10.74 16.59 6.43
CA GLY A 168 -9.48 17.11 6.96
C GLY A 168 -8.59 17.73 5.90
N ARG A 169 -8.00 18.88 6.22
CA ARG A 169 -7.16 19.66 5.31
C ARG A 169 -5.82 18.97 5.05
N ASP A 170 -5.11 18.64 6.12
CA ASP A 170 -3.79 18.01 6.08
C ASP A 170 -3.87 16.51 6.36
N THR A 171 -2.81 15.77 6.03
CA THR A 171 -2.77 14.31 6.16
C THR A 171 -1.64 13.83 7.06
N HIS A 172 -1.88 12.73 7.77
CA HIS A 172 -0.88 11.96 8.49
C HIS A 172 -0.65 10.61 7.78
N ILE A 173 0.61 10.33 7.47
CA ILE A 173 1.05 8.98 7.12
C ILE A 173 2.23 8.64 8.03
N ARG A 174 2.12 7.51 8.74
CA ARG A 174 3.10 7.10 9.75
C ARG A 174 4.24 6.30 9.15
N GLN A 175 3.97 5.51 8.11
CA GLN A 175 4.99 4.68 7.50
C GLN A 175 4.62 4.34 6.05
N ILE A 176 5.60 4.26 5.16
CA ILE A 176 5.43 3.78 3.79
C ILE A 176 6.51 2.78 3.45
N LYS A 177 6.09 1.60 3.00
CA LYS A 177 6.97 0.56 2.47
C LYS A 177 6.58 0.24 1.03
N ILE A 178 7.58 -0.03 0.21
CA ILE A 178 7.40 -0.32 -1.21
C ILE A 178 8.14 -1.60 -1.51
N TYR A 179 7.48 -2.53 -2.17
CA TYR A 179 7.99 -3.86 -2.44
C TYR A 179 8.05 -4.14 -3.94
N GLY A 180 9.13 -4.79 -4.33
CA GLY A 180 9.34 -5.37 -5.64
C GLY A 180 9.80 -6.84 -5.50
N PRO A 181 10.02 -7.53 -6.63
CA PRO A 181 10.47 -8.91 -6.59
C PRO A 181 11.85 -9.01 -5.96
N ARG A 182 12.06 -10.04 -5.15
CA ARG A 182 13.37 -10.41 -4.61
C ARG A 182 14.23 -10.96 -5.76
N PRO A 183 15.40 -10.37 -6.05
CA PRO A 183 16.28 -10.89 -7.08
C PRO A 183 16.68 -12.34 -6.76
N ASN A 184 16.78 -13.18 -7.79
CA ASN A 184 17.33 -14.52 -7.61
C ASN A 184 18.77 -14.42 -7.10
N HIS A 185 19.09 -15.16 -6.05
CA HIS A 185 20.42 -15.18 -5.44
C HIS A 185 21.46 -15.83 -6.36
N VAL A 186 21.00 -16.63 -7.32
CA VAL A 186 21.85 -17.28 -8.33
C VAL A 186 21.78 -16.49 -9.64
N PRO A 187 22.89 -15.88 -10.09
CA PRO A 187 22.93 -15.20 -11.37
C PRO A 187 22.56 -16.15 -12.52
N HIS A 188 21.76 -15.68 -13.48
CA HIS A 188 21.36 -16.40 -14.69
C HIS A 188 20.46 -17.64 -14.50
N GLN A 189 19.90 -17.86 -13.30
CA GLN A 189 18.87 -18.89 -13.12
C GLN A 189 17.45 -18.35 -13.29
N PRO A 190 16.62 -18.99 -14.14
CA PRO A 190 15.25 -18.55 -14.40
C PRO A 190 14.23 -18.96 -13.32
N PHE A 191 14.63 -19.75 -12.33
CA PHE A 191 13.77 -20.25 -11.25
C PHE A 191 14.42 -20.07 -9.88
N HIS A 192 13.60 -19.99 -8.84
CA HIS A 192 14.04 -19.96 -7.45
C HIS A 192 14.06 -21.37 -6.89
N PHE A 193 15.15 -21.75 -6.23
CA PHE A 193 15.15 -22.94 -5.39
C PHE A 193 14.30 -22.69 -4.14
N THR A 194 13.31 -23.54 -3.90
CA THR A 194 12.43 -23.44 -2.73
C THR A 194 12.88 -24.32 -1.56
N SER A 195 13.68 -25.37 -1.83
CA SER A 195 14.18 -26.24 -0.78
C SER A 195 15.48 -25.72 -0.15
N ARG A 196 15.62 -25.90 1.16
CA ARG A 196 16.80 -25.50 1.93
C ARG A 196 18.08 -26.17 1.41
N GLU A 197 17.98 -27.42 0.96
CA GLU A 197 19.09 -28.19 0.43
C GLU A 197 19.66 -27.53 -0.84
N PHE A 198 18.81 -27.22 -1.82
CA PHE A 198 19.26 -26.59 -3.06
C PHE A 198 19.76 -25.16 -2.85
N VAL A 199 19.12 -24.38 -1.96
CA VAL A 199 19.57 -23.02 -1.63
C VAL A 199 20.97 -23.04 -1.00
N THR A 200 21.26 -24.01 -0.12
CA THR A 200 22.55 -24.11 0.60
C THR A 200 23.75 -24.22 -0.35
N TYR A 201 23.59 -24.92 -1.47
CA TYR A 201 24.66 -25.14 -2.45
C TYR A 201 24.53 -24.27 -3.71
N SER A 202 23.60 -23.31 -3.71
CA SER A 202 23.26 -22.53 -4.90
C SER A 202 24.30 -21.47 -5.28
N THR A 203 25.16 -21.06 -4.34
CA THR A 203 26.25 -20.11 -4.56
C THR A 203 27.50 -20.56 -3.81
N VAL A 204 28.68 -20.41 -4.43
CA VAL A 204 29.97 -20.52 -3.73
C VAL A 204 30.31 -19.13 -3.20
N ARG A 205 30.65 -19.03 -1.91
CA ARG A 205 30.94 -17.77 -1.23
C ARG A 205 32.42 -17.62 -0.92
#